data_AF-A0A7S2WQX2-F1
#
_entry.id   AF-A0A7S2WQX2-F1
#
_cell.length_a   1.000
_cell.length_b   1.000
_cell.length_c   1.000
_cell.angle_alpha   90.00
_cell.angle_beta   90.00
_cell.angle_gamma   90.00
#
_symmetry.space_group_name_H-M   'P 1'
#
loop_
_entity.id
_entity.type
_entity.pdbx_description
1 polymer ?
#
loop_
_entity_poly.entity_id
_entity_poly.type
_entity_poly.pdbx_seq_one_letter_code
_entity_poly.pdbx_strand_id
1 'polypeptide(L)'
;RAPLKTIPDDSCVQYKGELVTTPGLNNSEKFHDVTVTGTVECEICADLVMTCDTVINQSGGVLSNFQGAHIHVAANGDGHLGSGPPVLNFCGNGAIDNGAPYLVDCVSVATSGLPAVQDNVRGAFIAGTQDDSETLTTLLGKMRSDPTPYYFNMHTVETLAYWATTETPLQGLCRGTLHKVEV
;
A
#
# COMPACT_ATOMS: atom_id res chain seq x y z
N ARG A 1 -24.86 -6.63 -11.51
CA ARG A 1 -24.01 -5.60 -10.84
C ARG A 1 -24.82 -5.11 -9.65
N ALA A 2 -24.45 -5.49 -8.42
CA ALA A 2 -25.10 -4.93 -7.24
C ALA A 2 -24.83 -3.41 -7.21
N PRO A 3 -25.80 -2.58 -6.78
CA PRO A 3 -25.55 -1.15 -6.63
C PRO A 3 -24.44 -0.95 -5.58
N LEU A 4 -23.42 -0.16 -5.93
CA LEU A 4 -22.44 0.34 -4.97
C LEU A 4 -23.22 1.06 -3.87
N LYS A 5 -23.22 0.53 -2.64
CA LYS A 5 -23.75 1.25 -1.48
C LYS A 5 -22.97 2.55 -1.36
N THR A 6 -23.66 3.68 -1.50
CA THR A 6 -23.10 4.99 -1.19
C THR A 6 -22.61 4.98 0.25
N ILE A 7 -21.35 5.36 0.43
CA ILE A 7 -20.71 5.51 1.74
C ILE A 7 -21.47 6.64 2.46
N PRO A 8 -22.03 6.42 3.67
CA PRO A 8 -22.51 7.53 4.49
C PRO A 8 -21.34 8.52 4.73
N ASP A 9 -21.58 9.81 4.49
CA ASP A 9 -20.58 10.90 4.44
C ASP A 9 -19.71 11.05 5.71
N ASP A 10 -20.04 10.35 6.81
CA ASP A 10 -19.30 10.37 8.08
C ASP A 10 -18.66 9.02 8.45
N SER A 11 -18.62 8.04 7.54
CA SER A 11 -18.14 6.68 7.87
C SER A 11 -16.69 6.44 7.45
N CYS A 12 -15.86 6.13 8.44
CA CYS A 12 -14.52 5.62 8.23
C CYS A 12 -14.51 4.10 8.12
N VAL A 13 -13.53 3.57 7.41
CA VAL A 13 -13.28 2.13 7.30
C VAL A 13 -11.85 1.86 7.74
N GLN A 14 -11.71 0.97 8.71
CA GLN A 14 -10.41 0.50 9.16
C GLN A 14 -9.97 -0.71 8.34
N TYR A 15 -8.71 -0.69 7.95
CA TYR A 15 -8.02 -1.73 7.22
C TYR A 15 -6.78 -2.16 7.98
N LYS A 16 -6.47 -3.45 7.96
CA LYS A 16 -5.25 -4.01 8.56
C LYS A 16 -4.59 -5.00 7.62
N GLY A 17 -3.28 -5.14 7.75
CA GLY A 17 -2.50 -6.14 7.03
C GLY A 17 -1.30 -6.59 7.83
N GLU A 18 -1.04 -7.90 7.83
CA GLU A 18 0.22 -8.46 8.31
C GLU A 18 1.23 -8.45 7.16
N LEU A 19 2.32 -7.73 7.37
CA LEU A 19 3.37 -7.55 6.39
C LEU A 19 4.40 -8.68 6.55
N VAL A 20 4.73 -9.32 5.44
CA VAL A 20 5.81 -10.31 5.35
C VAL A 20 6.70 -10.00 4.15
N THR A 21 7.95 -10.44 4.22
CA THR A 21 8.89 -10.35 3.08
C THR A 21 8.22 -10.74 1.78
N THR A 22 8.38 -9.92 0.76
CA THR A 22 7.83 -10.20 -0.57
C THR A 22 8.38 -11.54 -1.09
N PRO A 23 7.50 -12.47 -1.51
CA PRO A 23 7.93 -13.73 -2.09
C PRO A 23 8.92 -13.53 -3.24
N GLY A 24 10.00 -14.30 -3.25
CA GLY A 24 11.03 -14.23 -4.29
C GLY A 24 12.10 -13.16 -4.09
N LEU A 25 11.92 -12.20 -3.16
CA LEU A 25 12.94 -11.19 -2.88
C LEU A 25 14.27 -11.81 -2.45
N ASN A 26 14.21 -12.82 -1.59
CA ASN A 26 15.39 -13.51 -1.06
C ASN A 26 16.07 -14.46 -2.07
N ASN A 27 15.54 -14.59 -3.29
CA ASN A 27 16.25 -15.28 -4.36
C ASN A 27 17.39 -14.43 -4.95
N SER A 28 17.38 -13.12 -4.68
CA SER A 28 18.46 -12.21 -5.03
C SER A 28 19.63 -12.35 -4.07
N GLU A 29 20.86 -12.41 -4.60
CA GLU A 29 22.09 -12.37 -3.79
C GLU A 29 22.14 -11.12 -2.89
N LYS A 30 21.52 -10.01 -3.30
CA LYS A 30 21.49 -8.78 -2.48
C LYS A 30 20.55 -8.87 -1.28
N PHE A 31 19.48 -9.65 -1.36
CA PHE A 31 18.43 -9.69 -0.33
C PHE A 31 18.24 -11.09 0.29
N HIS A 32 19.15 -12.03 0.00
CA HIS A 32 18.99 -13.43 0.39
C HIS A 32 18.87 -13.66 1.90
N ASP A 33 19.45 -12.77 2.71
CA ASP A 33 19.40 -12.81 4.16
C ASP A 33 18.35 -11.87 4.77
N VAL A 34 17.67 -11.06 3.95
CA VAL A 34 16.67 -10.10 4.42
C VAL A 34 15.39 -10.82 4.83
N THR A 35 14.91 -10.56 6.04
CA THR A 35 13.60 -11.00 6.50
C THR A 35 12.86 -9.82 7.11
N VAL A 36 11.60 -9.69 6.73
CA VAL A 36 10.71 -8.62 7.17
C VAL A 36 9.41 -9.19 7.69
N THR A 37 8.97 -8.65 8.82
CA THR A 37 7.64 -8.88 9.40
C THR A 37 7.06 -7.54 9.84
N GLY A 38 5.75 -7.41 9.91
CA GLY A 38 5.16 -6.17 10.36
C GLY A 38 3.64 -6.15 10.35
N THR A 39 3.10 -5.00 10.70
CA THR A 39 1.68 -4.69 10.64
C THR A 39 1.49 -3.31 10.05
N VAL A 40 0.43 -3.16 9.27
CA VAL A 40 -0.10 -1.87 8.84
C VAL A 40 -1.56 -1.80 9.20
N GLU A 41 -1.97 -0.67 9.76
CA GLU A 41 -3.35 -0.35 10.05
C GLU A 41 -3.65 0.98 9.38
N CYS A 42 -4.74 1.10 8.63
CA CYS A 42 -5.13 2.34 7.98
C CYS A 42 -6.63 2.58 8.18
N GLU A 43 -7.01 3.76 8.63
CA GLU A 43 -8.37 4.26 8.62
C GLU A 43 -8.54 5.22 7.44
N ILE A 44 -9.53 4.95 6.58
CA ILE A 44 -9.87 5.84 5.46
C ILE A 44 -11.32 6.30 5.63
N CYS A 45 -11.51 7.62 5.68
CA CYS A 45 -12.79 8.27 5.93
C CYS A 45 -13.43 8.79 4.64
N ALA A 46 -14.74 9.04 4.70
CA ALA A 46 -15.52 9.53 3.57
C ALA A 46 -15.14 10.96 3.12
N ASP A 47 -14.53 11.73 4.02
CA ASP A 47 -13.91 13.03 3.75
C ASP A 47 -12.54 12.92 3.03
N LEU A 48 -12.15 11.71 2.64
CA LEU A 48 -10.92 11.38 1.92
C LEU A 48 -9.65 11.63 2.73
N VAL A 49 -9.77 11.64 4.06
CA VAL A 49 -8.64 11.60 4.98
C VAL A 49 -8.28 10.16 5.28
N MET A 50 -6.98 9.90 5.30
CA MET A 50 -6.41 8.61 5.64
C MET A 50 -5.41 8.78 6.78
N THR A 51 -5.54 7.91 7.78
CA THR A 51 -4.60 7.80 8.89
C THR A 51 -4.07 6.38 8.88
N CYS A 52 -2.75 6.19 8.87
CA CYS A 52 -2.14 4.87 8.91
C CYS A 52 -1.16 4.77 10.06
N ASP A 53 -1.00 3.59 10.62
CA ASP A 53 0.06 3.21 11.55
C ASP A 53 0.78 1.99 10.97
N THR A 54 2.10 1.99 11.01
CA THR A 54 2.88 0.88 10.43
C THR A 54 4.07 0.53 11.32
N VAL A 55 4.23 -0.77 11.57
CA VAL A 55 5.34 -1.33 12.33
C VAL A 55 5.99 -2.40 11.47
N ILE A 56 7.26 -2.24 11.10
CA ILE A 56 8.04 -3.17 10.26
C ILE A 56 9.35 -3.60 10.94
N ASN A 57 9.42 -4.83 11.41
CA ASN A 57 10.64 -5.42 11.92
C ASN A 57 11.43 -6.05 10.77
N GLN A 58 12.69 -5.64 10.61
CA GLN A 58 13.62 -6.23 9.67
C GLN A 58 14.78 -6.92 10.42
N SER A 59 15.21 -8.06 9.89
CA SER A 59 16.48 -8.71 10.24
C SER A 59 17.23 -9.13 8.98
N GLY A 60 18.58 -9.11 9.04
CA GLY A 60 19.43 -9.47 7.90
C GLY A 60 19.43 -8.39 6.80
N GLY A 61 20.56 -8.31 6.10
CA GLY A 61 20.88 -7.22 5.18
C GLY A 61 20.87 -5.82 5.82
N VAL A 62 21.32 -4.83 5.07
CA VAL A 62 21.08 -3.41 5.38
C VAL A 62 20.23 -2.85 4.24
N LEU A 63 19.06 -2.35 4.57
CA LEU A 63 18.22 -1.60 3.63
C LEU A 63 18.24 -0.13 4.02
N SER A 64 18.23 0.74 3.02
CA SER A 64 18.12 2.17 3.21
C SER A 64 16.67 2.57 3.52
N ASN A 65 16.41 3.86 3.37
CA ASN A 65 15.16 4.51 3.69
C ASN A 65 13.98 3.89 2.95
N PHE A 66 12.84 3.83 3.64
CA PHE A 66 11.56 3.57 3.00
C PHE A 66 11.25 4.68 1.98
N GLN A 67 10.77 4.26 0.81
CA GLN A 67 10.52 5.13 -0.34
C GLN A 67 9.03 5.29 -0.64
N GLY A 68 8.23 4.27 -0.29
CA GLY A 68 6.85 4.16 -0.74
C GLY A 68 6.05 3.17 0.10
N ALA A 69 4.80 3.50 0.41
CA ALA A 69 3.80 2.53 0.83
C ALA A 69 2.58 2.64 -0.07
N HIS A 70 2.10 1.52 -0.57
CA HIS A 70 1.03 1.47 -1.57
C HIS A 70 -0.02 0.45 -1.17
N ILE A 71 -1.26 0.73 -1.55
CA ILE A 71 -2.31 -0.27 -1.70
C ILE A 71 -2.39 -0.61 -3.17
N HIS A 72 -2.25 -1.88 -3.49
CA HIS A 72 -2.39 -2.42 -4.83
C HIS A 72 -3.68 -3.21 -4.97
N VAL A 73 -4.12 -3.39 -6.20
CA VAL A 73 -5.15 -4.36 -6.56
C VAL A 73 -4.50 -5.52 -7.31
N ALA A 74 -4.82 -6.74 -6.93
CA ALA A 74 -4.34 -7.95 -7.57
C ALA A 74 -5.18 -8.29 -8.82
N ALA A 75 -4.52 -8.47 -9.96
CA ALA A 75 -5.19 -8.73 -11.24
C ALA A 75 -5.95 -10.07 -11.27
N ASN A 76 -5.55 -11.04 -10.43
CA ASN A 76 -6.21 -12.33 -10.26
C ASN A 76 -7.34 -12.33 -9.21
N GLY A 77 -7.61 -11.18 -8.57
CA GLY A 77 -8.61 -11.06 -7.50
C GLY A 77 -8.15 -11.57 -6.13
N ASP A 78 -6.89 -11.96 -5.98
CA ASP A 78 -6.32 -12.50 -4.74
C ASP A 78 -5.15 -11.61 -4.27
N GLY A 79 -5.41 -10.76 -3.27
CA GLY A 79 -4.40 -9.89 -2.68
C GLY A 79 -3.27 -10.62 -1.93
N HIS A 80 -3.41 -11.92 -1.63
CA HIS A 80 -2.35 -12.69 -0.98
C HIS A 80 -1.28 -13.14 -1.98
N LEU A 81 -1.72 -13.73 -3.09
CA LEU A 81 -0.82 -14.34 -4.09
C LEU A 81 -0.63 -13.51 -5.35
N GLY A 82 -1.56 -12.60 -5.61
CA GLY A 82 -1.59 -11.82 -6.83
C GLY A 82 -0.59 -10.68 -6.87
N SER A 83 -0.61 -10.00 -8.00
CA SER A 83 0.11 -8.75 -8.23
C SER A 83 -0.69 -7.91 -9.21
N GLY A 84 -0.48 -6.60 -9.18
CA GLY A 84 -1.21 -5.67 -10.03
C GLY A 84 -0.83 -4.23 -9.70
N PRO A 85 -1.41 -3.25 -10.40
CA PRO A 85 -1.03 -1.86 -10.25
C PRO A 85 -1.38 -1.31 -8.85
N PRO A 86 -0.63 -0.29 -8.39
CA PRO A 86 -1.01 0.46 -7.20
C PRO A 86 -2.27 1.28 -7.51
N VAL A 87 -3.20 1.32 -6.55
CA VAL A 87 -4.45 2.09 -6.62
C VAL A 87 -4.43 3.28 -5.65
N LEU A 88 -3.60 3.20 -4.62
CA LEU A 88 -3.47 4.22 -3.58
C LEU A 88 -2.03 4.27 -3.08
N ASN A 89 -1.43 5.46 -3.08
CA ASN A 89 -0.15 5.72 -2.43
C ASN A 89 -0.40 6.38 -1.08
N PHE A 90 0.30 5.90 -0.06
CA PHE A 90 0.25 6.45 1.28
C PHE A 90 1.65 6.56 1.86
N CYS A 91 1.93 7.67 2.54
CA CYS A 91 3.27 8.00 3.03
C CYS A 91 3.22 8.61 4.44
N GLY A 92 2.02 8.65 5.04
CA GLY A 92 1.73 9.33 6.28
C GLY A 92 0.23 9.57 6.45
N ASN A 93 -0.13 10.36 7.45
CA ASN A 93 -1.51 10.74 7.75
C ASN A 93 -1.88 12.00 6.98
N GLY A 94 -3.01 12.01 6.30
CA GLY A 94 -3.47 13.20 5.59
C GLY A 94 -4.56 12.94 4.55
N ALA A 95 -4.94 14.01 3.86
CA ALA A 95 -5.90 13.93 2.77
C ALA A 95 -5.31 13.19 1.55
N ILE A 96 -6.17 12.52 0.78
CA ILE A 96 -5.81 11.81 -0.45
C ILE A 96 -6.12 12.68 -1.66
N ASP A 97 -5.13 12.92 -2.51
CA ASP A 97 -5.30 13.59 -3.80
C ASP A 97 -5.99 12.69 -4.82
N ASN A 98 -7.04 13.21 -5.48
CA ASN A 98 -7.80 12.46 -6.48
C ASN A 98 -7.12 12.55 -7.86
N GLY A 99 -6.52 11.46 -8.33
CA GLY A 99 -5.95 11.37 -9.67
C GLY A 99 -4.59 12.05 -9.81
N ALA A 100 -3.77 12.01 -8.77
CA ALA A 100 -2.39 12.47 -8.87
C ALA A 100 -1.59 11.52 -9.80
N PRO A 101 -0.56 12.02 -10.50
CA PRO A 101 0.36 11.16 -11.22
C PRO A 101 0.94 10.10 -10.27
N TYR A 102 1.39 8.97 -10.82
CA TYR A 102 2.23 8.02 -10.08
C TYR A 102 3.54 8.71 -9.71
N LEU A 103 3.52 9.49 -8.64
CA LEU A 103 4.66 10.21 -8.13
C LEU A 103 5.44 9.23 -7.25
N VAL A 104 6.64 8.92 -7.72
CA VAL A 104 7.70 8.33 -6.92
C VAL A 104 8.16 9.47 -6.02
N ASP A 105 7.75 9.43 -4.76
CA ASP A 105 8.55 9.76 -3.57
C ASP A 105 7.58 10.09 -2.43
N CYS A 106 7.36 9.13 -1.52
CA CYS A 106 7.21 9.55 -0.13
C CYS A 106 8.48 10.35 0.19
N VAL A 107 8.34 11.57 0.72
CA VAL A 107 9.51 12.37 1.14
C VAL A 107 10.40 11.46 1.98
N SER A 108 11.62 11.23 1.49
CA SER A 108 12.56 10.23 2.01
C SER A 108 12.50 10.15 3.53
N VAL A 109 11.89 9.11 4.06
CA VAL A 109 11.74 8.95 5.52
C VAL A 109 13.11 8.65 6.11
N ALA A 110 13.41 9.32 7.23
CA ALA A 110 14.75 9.42 7.78
C ALA A 110 15.43 8.06 8.05
N THR A 111 16.75 8.10 7.95
CA THR A 111 17.71 7.05 8.23
C THR A 111 17.46 6.42 9.61
N SER A 112 17.15 5.12 9.60
CA SER A 112 16.98 4.21 10.74
C SER A 112 15.62 4.23 11.45
N GLY A 113 15.05 3.03 11.57
CA GLY A 113 13.84 2.75 12.34
C GLY A 113 12.57 2.83 11.49
N LEU A 114 11.74 1.81 11.64
CA LEU A 114 10.29 1.72 11.41
C LEU A 114 9.62 3.00 10.86
N PRO A 115 8.72 2.92 9.85
CA PRO A 115 8.04 4.10 9.33
C PRO A 115 7.31 4.84 10.47
N ALA A 116 7.91 5.94 10.93
CA ALA A 116 7.17 6.96 11.65
C ALA A 116 6.27 7.60 10.59
N VAL A 117 4.99 7.24 10.64
CA VAL A 117 3.95 7.85 9.83
C VAL A 117 4.01 9.35 10.09
N GLN A 118 4.28 10.13 9.04
CA GLN A 118 4.39 11.56 9.17
C GLN A 118 3.01 12.21 9.08
N ASP A 119 2.70 13.09 10.01
CA ASP A 119 1.47 13.87 9.97
C ASP A 119 1.49 14.89 8.81
N ASN A 120 0.34 15.06 8.18
CA ASN A 120 0.09 15.96 7.04
C ASN A 120 0.78 15.58 5.73
N VAL A 121 1.23 14.33 5.57
CA VAL A 121 1.67 13.83 4.26
C VAL A 121 0.46 13.32 3.48
N ARG A 122 0.20 13.96 2.33
CA ARG A 122 -0.94 13.62 1.48
C ARG A 122 -0.73 12.26 0.79
N GLY A 123 -1.79 11.45 0.76
CA GLY A 123 -1.84 10.27 -0.09
C GLY A 123 -2.23 10.61 -1.53
N ALA A 124 -2.17 9.65 -2.43
CA ALA A 124 -2.59 9.83 -3.82
C ALA A 124 -3.39 8.64 -4.33
N PHE A 125 -4.59 8.92 -4.86
CA PHE A 125 -5.35 7.97 -5.66
C PHE A 125 -4.80 7.92 -7.08
N ILE A 126 -4.57 6.70 -7.59
CA ILE A 126 -4.06 6.46 -8.93
C ILE A 126 -5.22 6.03 -9.83
N ALA A 127 -5.72 6.99 -10.59
CA ALA A 127 -6.82 6.79 -11.54
C ALA A 127 -6.41 5.94 -12.75
N GLY A 128 -7.38 5.29 -13.42
CA GLY A 128 -7.15 4.55 -14.66
C GLY A 128 -6.47 3.19 -14.49
N THR A 129 -6.31 2.71 -13.25
CA THR A 129 -5.65 1.43 -12.94
C THR A 129 -6.57 0.23 -13.11
N GLN A 130 -7.86 0.40 -12.80
CA GLN A 130 -8.90 -0.60 -13.03
C GLN A 130 -9.96 -0.15 -14.06
N ASP A 131 -10.25 1.15 -14.12
CA ASP A 131 -11.22 1.78 -15.03
C ASP A 131 -10.87 3.27 -15.15
N ASP A 132 -10.88 3.81 -16.37
CA ASP A 132 -10.59 5.23 -16.66
C ASP A 132 -11.58 6.20 -15.99
N SER A 133 -12.76 5.70 -15.61
CA SER A 133 -13.81 6.46 -14.92
C SER A 133 -13.80 6.27 -13.40
N GLU A 134 -12.87 5.48 -12.86
CA GLU A 134 -12.77 5.24 -11.42
C GLU A 134 -12.39 6.53 -10.68
N THR A 135 -13.18 6.88 -9.67
CA THR A 135 -12.88 7.93 -8.70
C THR A 135 -12.42 7.31 -7.38
N LEU A 136 -11.72 8.07 -6.56
CA LEU A 136 -11.36 7.63 -5.21
C LEU A 136 -12.58 7.12 -4.42
N THR A 137 -13.72 7.81 -4.46
CA THR A 137 -14.94 7.36 -3.79
C THR A 137 -15.40 5.98 -4.28
N THR A 138 -15.33 5.71 -5.59
CA THR A 138 -15.69 4.40 -6.13
C THR A 138 -14.69 3.31 -5.76
N LEU A 139 -13.38 3.62 -5.72
CA LEU A 139 -12.36 2.70 -5.23
C LEU A 139 -12.61 2.33 -3.76
N LEU A 140 -12.83 3.32 -2.90
CA LEU A 140 -13.12 3.09 -1.48
C LEU A 140 -14.42 2.28 -1.30
N GLY A 141 -15.43 2.53 -2.13
CA GLY A 141 -16.64 1.71 -2.17
C GLY A 141 -16.37 0.24 -2.52
N LYS A 142 -15.50 -0.02 -3.50
CA LYS A 142 -15.06 -1.37 -3.87
C LYS A 142 -14.29 -2.04 -2.73
N MET A 143 -13.24 -1.39 -2.21
CA MET A 143 -12.42 -1.92 -1.10
C MET A 143 -13.27 -2.24 0.14
N ARG A 144 -14.23 -1.37 0.47
CA ARG A 144 -15.14 -1.60 1.60
C ARG A 144 -16.06 -2.80 1.37
N SER A 145 -16.52 -2.98 0.13
CA SER A 145 -17.42 -4.08 -0.24
C SER A 145 -16.71 -5.42 -0.31
N ASP A 146 -15.48 -5.43 -0.83
CA ASP A 146 -14.64 -6.61 -0.98
C ASP A 146 -13.16 -6.18 -0.93
N PRO A 147 -12.49 -6.34 0.22
CA PRO A 147 -11.07 -6.02 0.36
C PRO A 147 -10.14 -7.12 -0.19
N THR A 148 -10.67 -8.31 -0.50
CA THR A 148 -9.89 -9.50 -0.86
C THR A 148 -8.89 -9.29 -2.01
N PRO A 149 -9.21 -8.51 -3.06
CA PRO A 149 -8.27 -8.26 -4.15
C PRO A 149 -7.12 -7.33 -3.78
N TYR A 150 -7.18 -6.64 -2.65
CA TYR A 150 -6.26 -5.55 -2.32
C TYR A 150 -5.17 -6.01 -1.35
N TYR A 151 -4.01 -5.37 -1.45
CA TYR A 151 -2.87 -5.65 -0.58
C TYR A 151 -1.99 -4.43 -0.38
N PHE A 152 -1.38 -4.36 0.80
CA PHE A 152 -0.34 -3.41 1.13
C PHE A 152 1.00 -3.85 0.52
N ASN A 153 1.78 -2.89 0.04
CA ASN A 153 3.09 -3.12 -0.55
C ASN A 153 4.04 -1.99 -0.15
N MET A 154 5.12 -2.33 0.54
CA MET A 154 6.06 -1.35 1.11
C MET A 154 7.38 -1.40 0.37
N HIS A 155 7.91 -0.27 -0.07
CA HIS A 155 9.14 -0.17 -0.84
C HIS A 155 10.23 0.56 -0.05
N THR A 156 11.45 0.05 -0.15
CA THR A 156 12.69 0.82 0.08
C THR A 156 13.29 1.23 -1.26
N VAL A 157 14.23 2.18 -1.26
CA VAL A 157 14.99 2.58 -2.45
C VAL A 157 15.61 1.36 -3.14
N GLU A 158 16.20 0.44 -2.38
CA GLU A 158 16.86 -0.73 -2.94
C GLU A 158 15.90 -1.72 -3.56
N THR A 159 14.76 -1.97 -2.91
CA THR A 159 13.76 -2.90 -3.46
C THR A 159 13.10 -2.32 -4.70
N LEU A 160 12.84 -1.01 -4.72
CA LEU A 160 12.32 -0.35 -5.90
C LEU A 160 13.29 -0.48 -7.08
N ALA A 161 14.59 -0.20 -6.85
CA ALA A 161 15.62 -0.33 -7.87
C ALA A 161 15.78 -1.79 -8.36
N TYR A 162 15.69 -2.76 -7.45
CA TYR A 162 15.76 -4.18 -7.80
C TYR A 162 14.59 -4.59 -8.70
N TRP A 163 13.36 -4.35 -8.24
CA TRP A 163 12.16 -4.78 -8.97
C TRP A 163 11.99 -4.06 -10.29
N ALA A 164 12.50 -2.83 -10.42
CA ALA A 164 12.53 -2.10 -11.69
C ALA A 164 13.32 -2.81 -12.80
N THR A 165 14.18 -3.77 -12.45
CA THR A 165 14.97 -4.54 -13.40
C THR A 165 14.52 -5.99 -13.56
N THR A 166 13.61 -6.49 -12.71
CA THR A 166 13.29 -7.91 -12.63
C THR A 166 11.82 -8.22 -12.84
N GLU A 167 10.89 -7.32 -12.50
CA GLU A 167 9.46 -7.58 -12.59
C GLU A 167 8.63 -6.35 -12.95
N THR A 168 7.41 -6.59 -13.45
CA THR A 168 6.36 -5.58 -13.59
C THR A 168 5.01 -6.24 -13.35
N PRO A 169 4.14 -5.71 -12.47
CA PRO A 169 4.31 -4.49 -11.66
C PRO A 169 5.40 -4.62 -10.59
N LEU A 170 5.93 -3.47 -10.16
CA LEU A 170 7.00 -3.42 -9.17
C LEU A 170 6.51 -3.98 -7.83
N GLN A 171 7.24 -4.94 -7.29
CA GLN A 171 7.00 -5.45 -5.95
C GLN A 171 7.73 -4.59 -4.91
N GLY A 172 7.36 -4.74 -3.64
CA GLY A 172 8.02 -4.07 -2.52
C GLY A 172 9.01 -4.97 -1.79
N LEU A 173 9.54 -4.44 -0.69
CA LEU A 173 10.23 -5.16 0.36
C LEU A 173 9.33 -6.18 1.07
N CYS A 174 8.15 -5.74 1.46
CA CYS A 174 7.17 -6.58 2.15
C CYS A 174 5.75 -6.24 1.70
N ARG A 175 4.87 -7.23 1.82
CA ARG A 175 3.46 -7.15 1.44
C ARG A 175 2.57 -7.78 2.49
N GLY A 176 1.32 -7.35 2.51
CA GLY A 176 0.29 -7.93 3.38
C GLY A 176 -1.08 -7.79 2.76
N THR A 177 -1.89 -8.84 2.83
CA THR A 177 -3.28 -8.78 2.36
C THR A 177 -4.04 -7.72 3.15
N LEU A 178 -4.89 -6.97 2.45
CA LEU A 178 -5.71 -5.95 3.07
C LEU A 178 -6.98 -6.58 3.63
N HIS A 179 -7.21 -6.40 4.92
CA HIS A 179 -8.39 -6.87 5.63
C HIS A 179 -9.19 -5.69 6.15
N LYS A 180 -10.50 -5.68 5.90
CA LYS A 180 -11.40 -4.73 6.55
C LYS A 180 -11.63 -5.17 8.00
N VAL A 181 -11.51 -4.24 8.94
CA VAL A 181 -11.88 -4.45 10.34
C VAL A 181 -13.33 -4.01 10.52
N GLU A 182 -14.18 -4.91 10.99
CA GLU A 182 -15.53 -4.57 11.40
C GLU A 182 -15.49 -4.07 12.85
N VAL A 183 -15.99 -2.85 13.07
CA VAL A 183 -16.13 -2.21 14.39
C VAL A 183 -17.52 -2.47 14.93
#